data_AF-A0AAV4F5N9-F1
#
_entry.id   AF-A0AAV4F5N9-F1
#
_cell.length_a   1.000
_cell.length_b   1.000
_cell.length_c   1.000
_cell.angle_alpha   90.00
_cell.angle_beta   90.00
_cell.angle_gamma   90.00
#
_symmetry.space_group_name_H-M   'P 1'
#
loop_
_entity.id
_entity.type
_entity.pdbx_description
1 polymer ?
#
loop_
_entity_poly.entity_id
_entity_poly.type
_entity_poly.pdbx_seq_one_letter_code
_entity_poly.pdbx_strand_id
1 'polypeptide(L)'
;MTFAVNVMNGLVHHELHQGGMTAERFNQFFHDTSLQCNPGQEVCFIFDNARAHGCAAETHLPAEFEMQYLPVPPSSPFLNIWENAFALWKQALKTRLAEVRRYLLDQPFNERMATLAQLISF
;
A
#
# COMPACT_ATOMS: atom_id res chain seq x y z
N MET A 1 6.63 0.43 0.94
CA MET A 1 5.35 -0.07 1.46
C MET A 1 4.34 0.08 0.35
N THR A 2 3.54 -0.95 0.13
CA THR A 2 2.45 -1.00 -0.83
C THR A 2 1.25 -1.53 -0.08
N PHE A 3 0.05 -1.01 -0.35
CA PHE A 3 -1.15 -1.51 0.31
C PHE A 3 -2.39 -1.20 -0.53
N ALA A 4 -3.39 -2.06 -0.38
CA ALA A 4 -4.69 -1.96 -1.02
C ALA A 4 -5.76 -1.70 0.05
N VAL A 5 -6.63 -0.74 -0.22
CA VAL A 5 -7.74 -0.40 0.66
C VAL A 5 -9.07 -0.52 -0.07
N ASN A 6 -10.08 -0.98 0.66
CA ASN A 6 -11.46 -1.02 0.24
C ASN A 6 -12.26 -0.01 1.09
N VAL A 7 -13.16 0.74 0.46
CA VAL A 7 -13.94 1.79 1.13
C VAL A 7 -14.82 1.24 2.27
N MET A 8 -15.30 0.01 2.15
CA MET A 8 -16.17 -0.64 3.12
C MET A 8 -15.40 -1.41 4.19
N ASN A 9 -14.32 -2.10 3.78
CA ASN A 9 -13.62 -3.06 4.64
C ASN A 9 -12.29 -2.53 5.21
N GLY A 10 -11.82 -1.37 4.74
CA GLY A 10 -10.53 -0.82 5.16
C GLY A 10 -9.35 -1.49 4.46
N LEU A 11 -8.28 -1.79 5.20
CA LEU A 11 -7.07 -2.42 4.66
C LEU A 11 -7.36 -3.86 4.21
N VAL A 12 -7.07 -4.16 2.95
CA VAL A 12 -7.28 -5.51 2.37
C VAL A 12 -5.97 -6.29 2.35
N HIS A 13 -4.89 -5.66 1.92
CA HIS A 13 -3.58 -6.29 1.79
C HIS A 13 -2.47 -5.24 1.89
N HIS A 14 -1.32 -5.57 2.48
CA HIS A 14 -0.13 -4.72 2.50
C HIS A 14 1.14 -5.54 2.42
N GLU A 15 2.16 -4.93 1.83
CA GLU A 15 3.50 -5.50 1.75
C GLU A 15 4.56 -4.43 2.07
N LEU A 16 5.60 -4.89 2.77
CA LEU A 16 6.79 -4.10 3.06
C LEU A 16 7.94 -4.61 2.19
N HIS A 17 8.54 -3.68 1.45
CA HIS A 17 9.66 -3.99 0.56
C HIS A 17 10.83 -3.08 0.85
N GLN A 18 12.04 -3.64 0.71
CA GLN A 18 13.26 -2.85 0.55
C GLN A 18 13.46 -2.52 -0.94
N GLY A 19 13.83 -1.26 -1.22
CA GLY A 19 13.95 -0.74 -2.58
C GLY A 19 12.62 -0.21 -3.15
N GLY A 20 12.65 0.22 -4.41
CA GLY A 20 11.48 0.77 -5.11
C GLY A 20 10.49 -0.29 -5.58
N MET A 21 9.34 0.18 -6.07
CA MET A 21 8.34 -0.65 -6.75
C MET A 21 8.79 -0.91 -8.19
N THR A 22 8.74 -2.18 -8.63
CA THR A 22 8.98 -2.59 -10.03
C THR A 22 7.69 -3.17 -10.62
N ALA A 23 7.63 -3.36 -11.93
CA ALA A 23 6.46 -3.95 -12.57
C ALA A 23 6.20 -5.38 -12.07
N GLU A 24 7.25 -6.17 -11.89
CA GLU A 24 7.16 -7.54 -11.39
C GLU A 24 6.61 -7.56 -9.95
N ARG A 25 7.11 -6.68 -9.08
CA ARG A 25 6.63 -6.56 -7.70
C ARG A 25 5.18 -6.10 -7.65
N PHE A 26 4.80 -5.17 -8.53
CA PHE A 26 3.42 -4.70 -8.59
C PHE A 26 2.48 -5.81 -9.04
N ASN A 27 2.83 -6.55 -10.09
CA ASN A 27 2.01 -7.66 -10.58
C ASN A 27 1.86 -8.77 -9.54
N GLN A 28 2.92 -9.06 -8.78
CA GLN A 28 2.84 -10.02 -7.66
C GLN A 28 1.92 -9.51 -6.55
N PHE A 29 2.12 -8.28 -6.08
CA PHE A 29 1.26 -7.64 -5.08
C PHE A 29 -0.22 -7.65 -5.53
N PHE A 30 -0.45 -7.40 -6.82
CA PHE A 30 -1.77 -7.36 -7.41
C PHE A 30 -2.45 -8.73 -7.42
N HIS A 31 -1.73 -9.77 -7.85
CA HIS A 31 -2.19 -11.15 -7.74
C HIS A 31 -2.49 -11.54 -6.29
N ASP A 32 -1.59 -11.25 -5.36
CA ASP A 32 -1.76 -11.65 -3.97
C ASP A 32 -2.90 -10.89 -3.28
N THR A 33 -3.15 -9.65 -3.71
CA THR A 33 -4.31 -8.86 -3.28
C THR A 33 -5.62 -9.46 -3.80
N SER A 34 -5.67 -9.96 -5.04
CA SER A 34 -6.89 -10.57 -5.58
C SER A 34 -7.29 -11.85 -4.84
N LEU A 35 -6.30 -12.59 -4.32
CA LEU A 35 -6.55 -13.74 -3.44
C LEU A 35 -7.16 -13.36 -2.08
N GLN A 36 -7.02 -12.11 -1.64
CA GLN A 36 -7.65 -11.60 -0.40
C GLN A 36 -9.09 -11.13 -0.63
N CYS A 37 -9.54 -11.00 -1.88
CA CYS A 37 -10.90 -10.60 -2.20
C CYS A 37 -11.87 -11.78 -2.03
N ASN A 38 -13.11 -11.49 -1.61
CA ASN A 38 -14.11 -12.55 -1.45
C ASN A 38 -14.49 -13.14 -2.82
N PRO A 39 -14.53 -14.48 -2.95
CA PRO A 39 -14.99 -15.11 -4.17
C PRO A 39 -16.40 -14.67 -4.56
N GLY A 40 -16.61 -14.36 -5.84
CA GLY A 40 -17.92 -14.00 -6.40
C GLY A 40 -18.37 -12.56 -6.16
N GLN A 41 -17.53 -11.69 -5.59
CA GLN A 41 -17.74 -10.25 -5.63
C GLN A 41 -17.11 -9.67 -6.89
N GLU A 42 -17.85 -8.83 -7.61
CA GLU A 42 -17.26 -7.97 -8.63
C GLU A 42 -16.33 -6.98 -7.93
N VAL A 43 -15.04 -7.07 -8.23
CA VAL A 43 -14.02 -6.19 -7.66
C VAL A 43 -13.39 -5.37 -8.76
N CYS A 44 -13.42 -4.06 -8.56
CA CYS A 44 -12.74 -3.10 -9.40
C CYS A 44 -11.43 -2.67 -8.72
N PHE A 45 -10.30 -2.91 -9.39
CA PHE A 45 -9.02 -2.40 -8.93
C PHE A 45 -8.74 -1.01 -9.51
N ILE A 46 -8.35 -0.09 -8.64
CA ILE A 46 -8.05 1.30 -8.96
C ILE A 46 -6.62 1.61 -8.53
N PHE A 47 -5.81 2.11 -9.45
CA PHE A 47 -4.44 2.56 -9.20
C PHE A 47 -4.04 3.67 -10.17
N ASP A 48 -2.94 4.38 -9.86
CA ASP A 48 -2.46 5.51 -10.66
C ASP A 48 -1.64 5.07 -11.88
N ASN A 49 -1.19 6.05 -12.67
CA ASN A 49 -0.42 5.82 -13.89
C ASN A 49 1.11 5.70 -13.64
N ALA A 50 1.55 5.25 -12.46
CA ALA A 50 2.97 5.02 -12.22
C ALA A 50 3.55 4.04 -13.24
N ARG A 51 4.81 4.26 -13.65
CA ARG A 51 5.47 3.43 -14.68
C ARG A 51 5.45 1.93 -14.35
N ALA A 52 5.54 1.57 -13.06
CA ALA A 52 5.49 0.19 -12.61
C ALA A 52 4.13 -0.49 -12.90
N HIS A 53 3.05 0.28 -13.05
CA HIS A 53 1.71 -0.25 -13.28
C HIS A 53 1.42 -0.48 -14.77
N GLY A 54 2.32 -0.07 -15.67
CA GLY A 54 2.10 -0.10 -17.11
C GLY A 54 1.84 -1.51 -17.68
N CYS A 55 2.36 -2.56 -17.04
CA CYS A 55 2.16 -3.95 -17.45
C CYS A 55 1.05 -4.67 -16.66
N ALA A 56 0.39 -3.98 -15.72
CA ALA A 56 -0.65 -4.60 -14.90
C ALA A 56 -1.82 -5.15 -15.73
N ALA A 57 -2.08 -4.52 -16.88
CA ALA A 57 -3.17 -4.88 -17.80
C ALA A 57 -2.98 -6.27 -18.42
N GLU A 58 -1.72 -6.71 -18.47
CA GLU A 58 -1.31 -7.98 -19.09
C GLU A 58 -1.39 -9.14 -18.09
N THR A 59 -1.67 -8.84 -16.82
CA THR A 59 -1.87 -9.85 -15.78
C THR A 59 -3.24 -10.52 -16.00
N HIS A 60 -3.25 -11.83 -16.18
CA HIS A 60 -4.49 -12.60 -16.36
C HIS A 60 -5.19 -12.74 -15.01
N LEU A 61 -6.05 -11.78 -14.68
CA LEU A 61 -6.95 -11.91 -13.53
C LEU A 61 -8.09 -12.89 -13.86
N PRO A 62 -8.67 -13.55 -12.84
CA PRO A 62 -9.96 -14.23 -12.96
C PRO A 62 -11.05 -13.28 -13.50
N ALA A 63 -12.06 -13.84 -14.18
CA ALA A 63 -13.08 -13.06 -14.88
C ALA A 63 -13.96 -12.19 -13.97
N GLU A 64 -14.01 -12.51 -12.67
CA GLU A 64 -14.71 -11.76 -11.64
C GLU A 64 -14.02 -10.43 -11.23
N PHE A 65 -12.81 -10.17 -11.72
CA PHE A 65 -12.08 -8.94 -11.45
C PHE A 65 -12.05 -8.03 -12.67
N GLU A 66 -12.45 -6.78 -12.48
CA GLU A 66 -12.30 -5.73 -13.47
C GLU A 66 -11.10 -4.83 -13.13
N MET A 67 -10.25 -4.60 -14.13
CA MET A 67 -9.19 -3.59 -14.02
C MET A 67 -9.72 -2.25 -14.51
N GLN A 68 -9.78 -1.26 -13.61
CA GLN A 68 -9.99 0.12 -13.99
C GLN A 68 -8.74 0.94 -13.70
N TYR A 69 -8.04 1.25 -14.77
CA TYR A 69 -7.10 2.37 -14.75
C TYR A 69 -7.91 3.60 -14.41
N LEU A 70 -7.57 4.28 -13.32
CA LEU A 70 -7.99 5.65 -13.18
C LEU A 70 -6.98 6.45 -14.00
N PRO A 71 -7.33 6.97 -15.19
CA PRO A 71 -6.51 7.97 -15.85
C PRO A 71 -6.57 9.24 -15.02
N VAL A 72 -5.84 9.24 -13.91
CA VAL A 72 -5.70 10.42 -13.08
C VAL A 72 -4.93 11.42 -13.94
N PRO A 73 -5.45 12.65 -14.16
CA PRO A 73 -4.63 13.72 -14.69
C PRO A 73 -3.37 13.80 -13.82
N PRO A 74 -2.18 13.98 -14.41
CA PRO A 74 -0.94 14.04 -13.65
C PRO A 74 -1.10 14.95 -12.43
N SER A 75 -0.70 14.48 -11.25
CA SER A 75 -0.80 15.22 -9.98
C SER A 75 -2.23 15.41 -9.43
N SER A 76 -3.12 14.42 -9.57
CA SER A 76 -4.49 14.46 -9.01
C SER A 76 -4.69 13.49 -7.83
N PRO A 77 -3.98 13.65 -6.70
CA PRO A 77 -4.02 12.70 -5.58
C PRO A 77 -5.40 12.57 -4.92
N PHE A 78 -6.24 13.59 -5.02
CA PHE A 78 -7.59 13.61 -4.42
C PHE A 78 -8.56 12.58 -5.03
N LEU A 79 -8.26 12.07 -6.22
CA LEU A 79 -9.08 11.06 -6.91
C LEU A 79 -8.68 9.63 -6.54
N ASN A 80 -7.59 9.44 -5.78
CA ASN A 80 -7.13 8.14 -5.35
C ASN A 80 -7.33 7.98 -3.84
N ILE A 81 -8.28 7.12 -3.44
CA ILE A 81 -8.56 6.83 -2.01
C ILE A 81 -7.32 6.35 -1.25
N TRP A 82 -6.36 5.76 -1.96
CA TRP A 82 -5.08 5.34 -1.42
C TRP A 82 -4.30 6.51 -0.81
N GLU A 83 -4.31 7.69 -1.43
CA GLU A 83 -3.58 8.88 -0.93
C GLU A 83 -4.14 9.34 0.42
N ASN A 84 -5.46 9.30 0.59
CA ASN A 84 -6.11 9.62 1.86
C ASN A 84 -5.74 8.58 2.94
N ALA A 85 -5.80 7.29 2.60
CA ALA A 85 -5.39 6.23 3.52
C ALA A 85 -3.90 6.35 3.90
N PHE A 86 -3.03 6.68 2.95
CA PHE A 86 -1.61 6.89 3.19
C PHE A 86 -1.35 8.11 4.07
N ALA A 87 -2.09 9.20 3.88
CA ALA A 87 -2.00 10.39 4.71
C ALA A 87 -2.35 10.08 6.17
N LEU A 88 -3.44 9.35 6.41
CA LEU A 88 -3.86 8.92 7.74
C LEU A 88 -2.83 7.98 8.38
N TRP A 89 -2.32 7.01 7.62
CA TRP A 89 -1.26 6.11 8.10
C TRP A 89 0.00 6.88 8.51
N LYS A 90 0.47 7.82 7.68
CA LYS A 90 1.62 8.69 8.01
C LYS A 90 1.38 9.49 9.28
N GLN A 91 0.16 10.00 9.47
CA GLN A 91 -0.19 10.76 10.68
C GLN A 91 -0.14 9.86 11.92
N ALA A 92 -0.77 8.69 11.87
CA ALA A 92 -0.75 7.74 12.98
C ALA A 92 0.67 7.31 13.34
N LEU A 93 1.50 7.03 12.33
CA LEU A 93 2.90 6.70 12.52
C LEU A 93 3.68 7.84 13.20
N LYS A 94 3.50 9.09 12.74
CA LYS A 94 4.13 10.26 13.36
C LYS A 94 3.72 10.43 14.82
N THR A 95 2.43 10.26 15.13
CA THR A 95 1.93 10.34 16.51
C THR A 95 2.59 9.26 17.38
N ARG A 96 2.57 8.00 16.93
CA ARG A 96 3.22 6.90 17.65
C ARG A 96 4.71 7.14 17.87
N LEU A 97 5.42 7.62 16.85
CA LEU A 97 6.84 7.98 16.97
C LEU A 97 7.07 9.13 17.93
N ALA A 98 6.15 10.10 18.02
CA ALA A 98 6.26 11.20 18.97
C ALA A 98 6.11 10.72 20.43
N GLU A 99 5.20 9.77 20.69
CA GLU A 99 4.99 9.17 22.01
C GLU A 99 6.23 8.46 22.53
N VAL A 100 6.91 7.68 21.67
CA VAL A 100 8.13 6.94 22.04
C VAL A 100 9.42 7.72 21.79
N ARG A 101 9.34 8.97 21.31
CA ARG A 101 10.50 9.75 20.83
C ARG A 101 11.63 9.81 21.84
N ARG A 102 11.31 10.10 23.11
CA ARG A 102 12.33 10.26 24.16
C ARG A 102 13.09 8.95 24.38
N TYR A 103 12.35 7.85 24.53
CA TYR A 103 12.92 6.51 24.66
C TYR A 103 13.80 6.12 23.46
N LEU A 104 13.35 6.40 22.23
CA LEU A 104 14.14 6.12 21.03
C LEU A 104 15.45 6.94 20.97
N LEU A 105 15.41 8.21 21.38
CA LEU A 105 16.59 9.08 21.34
C LEU A 105 17.67 8.68 22.36
N ASP A 106 17.27 8.07 23.47
CA ASP A 106 18.17 7.59 24.52
C ASP A 106 18.86 6.27 24.14
N GLN A 107 18.34 5.54 23.15
CA GLN A 107 18.92 4.27 22.68
C GLN A 107 20.14 4.47 21.75
N PRO A 108 21.15 3.58 21.83
CA PRO A 108 22.18 3.43 20.79
C PRO A 108 21.56 3.18 19.40
N PHE A 109 22.27 3.57 18.34
CA PHE A 109 21.75 3.52 16.97
C PHE A 109 21.16 2.15 16.58
N ASN A 110 21.87 1.05 16.85
CA ASN A 110 21.41 -0.29 16.46
C ASN A 110 20.12 -0.71 17.19
N GLU A 111 20.03 -0.42 18.48
CA GLU A 111 18.84 -0.71 19.29
C GLU A 111 17.64 0.15 18.88
N ARG A 112 17.91 1.42 18.52
CA ARG A 112 16.91 2.32 17.95
C ARG A 112 16.36 1.82 16.63
N MET A 113 17.23 1.35 15.74
CA MET A 113 16.79 0.80 14.45
C MET A 113 15.99 -0.50 14.61
N ALA A 114 16.37 -1.37 15.55
CA ALA A 114 15.61 -2.57 15.88
C ALA A 114 14.22 -2.24 16.45
N THR A 115 14.15 -1.28 17.38
CA THR A 115 12.89 -0.80 17.97
C THR A 115 11.98 -0.17 16.92
N LEU A 116 12.55 0.66 16.03
CA LEU A 116 11.82 1.25 14.92
C LEU A 116 11.25 0.20 13.97
N ALA A 117 12.01 -0.84 13.64
CA ALA A 117 11.55 -1.95 12.81
C ALA A 117 10.32 -2.65 13.42
N GLN A 118 10.30 -2.86 14.74
CA GLN A 118 9.15 -3.45 15.43
C GLN A 118 7.93 -2.52 15.46
N LEU A 119 8.13 -1.21 15.57
CA LEU A 119 7.04 -0.24 15.63
C LEU A 119 6.31 -0.03 14.29
N ILE A 120 6.98 -0.31 13.18
CA ILE A 120 6.44 -0.13 11.82
C ILE A 120 5.93 -1.42 11.19
N SER A 121 6.15 -2.58 11.81
CA SER A 121 5.55 -3.86 11.44
C SER A 121 4.09 -3.90 11.91
N PHE A 122 3.16 -3.93 10.97
CA PHE A 122 1.72 -4.20 11.18
C PHE A 122 1.41 -5.62 10.73
#